data_AF-A0A5D4R7A7-F1
#
_entry.id   AF-A0A5D4R7A7-F1
#
_cell.length_a   1.000
_cell.length_b   1.000
_cell.length_c   1.000
_cell.angle_alpha   90.00
_cell.angle_beta   90.00
_cell.angle_gamma   90.00
#
_symmetry.space_group_name_H-M   'P 1'
#
loop_
_entity.id
_entity.type
_entity.pdbx_description
1 polymer ?
#
loop_
_entity_poly.entity_id
_entity_poly.type
_entity_poly.pdbx_seq_one_letter_code
_entity_poly.pdbx_strand_id
1 'polypeptide(L)'
;MIDTIYGSDRKKPITNESYTLTNQPGPVTVRIKAKWEEGQAEYTLSLNVEEETEYQELLADEDGEYTVLAIRENDQADLGVPEDVYEAGAKSVYFRNLDTVQRLFTDLEVQQAPYFIVFSFEKPVLRTTDPGKAADYLRTHAD
;
A
#
# COMPACT_ATOMS: atom_id res chain seq x y z
N MET A 1 -7.24 12.45 -7.16
CA MET A 1 -7.39 13.86 -7.61
C MET A 1 -6.72 13.93 -8.97
N ILE A 2 -7.35 14.51 -10.02
CA ILE A 2 -6.79 14.49 -11.38
C ILE A 2 -5.97 15.77 -11.57
N ASP A 3 -4.65 15.68 -11.53
CA ASP A 3 -3.78 16.82 -11.84
C ASP A 3 -3.63 17.02 -13.35
N THR A 4 -3.78 18.27 -13.77
CA THR A 4 -3.74 18.68 -15.18
C THR A 4 -2.34 19.14 -15.52
N ILE A 5 -1.67 18.41 -16.39
CA ILE A 5 -0.29 18.69 -16.79
C ILE A 5 -0.28 19.60 -18.01
N TYR A 6 0.42 20.73 -17.90
CA TYR A 6 0.66 21.70 -18.97
C TYR A 6 2.03 21.52 -19.59
N GLY A 7 2.19 21.89 -20.85
CA GLY A 7 3.49 22.40 -21.25
C GLY A 7 3.68 23.01 -22.61
N SER A 8 4.80 23.70 -22.76
CA SER A 8 5.17 24.49 -23.92
C SER A 8 6.41 23.93 -24.60
N ASP A 9 6.31 23.85 -25.92
CA ASP A 9 7.34 23.58 -26.93
C ASP A 9 8.06 22.23 -26.99
N ARG A 10 8.29 21.81 -28.24
CA ARG A 10 9.01 20.61 -28.66
C ARG A 10 10.47 20.66 -28.17
N LYS A 11 10.74 20.19 -26.95
CA LYS A 11 11.97 19.53 -26.43
C LYS A 11 12.06 19.73 -24.91
N LYS A 12 11.24 18.99 -24.16
CA LYS A 12 11.47 18.43 -22.81
C LYS A 12 10.12 17.89 -22.31
N PRO A 13 10.08 16.76 -21.58
CA PRO A 13 8.86 16.38 -20.88
C PRO A 13 8.50 17.53 -19.93
N ILE A 14 7.25 18.00 -19.96
CA ILE A 14 6.86 19.19 -19.19
C ILE A 14 6.49 18.85 -17.73
N THR A 15 6.81 17.63 -17.33
CA THR A 15 6.47 17.03 -16.04
C THR A 15 7.44 15.89 -15.78
N ASN A 16 7.92 15.82 -14.55
CA ASN A 16 8.62 14.66 -14.00
C ASN A 16 7.68 13.87 -13.07
N GLU A 17 6.36 14.04 -13.20
CA GLU A 17 5.38 13.35 -12.38
C GLU A 17 5.34 11.88 -12.77
N SER A 18 5.71 11.04 -11.82
CA SER A 18 5.49 9.61 -11.86
C SER A 18 4.10 9.30 -11.31
N TYR A 19 3.32 8.54 -12.06
CA TYR A 19 2.11 7.92 -11.54
C TYR A 19 2.42 6.48 -11.14
N THR A 20 2.26 6.17 -9.85
CA THR A 20 2.42 4.81 -9.34
C THR A 20 1.10 4.07 -9.51
N LEU A 21 1.18 2.86 -10.07
CA LEU A 21 0.02 1.98 -10.18
C LEU A 21 -0.19 1.32 -8.82
N THR A 22 -1.46 1.16 -8.43
CA THR A 22 -1.82 0.39 -7.24
C THR A 22 -1.26 -1.03 -7.34
N ASN A 23 -0.89 -1.59 -6.19
CA ASN A 23 -0.49 -2.98 -6.09
C ASN A 23 -1.66 -3.96 -6.20
N GLN A 24 -2.92 -3.48 -6.20
CA GLN A 24 -4.07 -4.37 -6.26
C GLN A 24 -4.06 -5.23 -7.55
N PRO A 25 -4.05 -6.57 -7.43
CA PRO A 25 -4.08 -7.45 -8.59
C PRO A 25 -5.33 -7.25 -9.44
N GLY A 26 -5.20 -7.48 -10.74
CA GLY A 26 -6.30 -7.48 -11.70
C GLY A 26 -6.27 -6.33 -12.71
N PRO A 27 -7.39 -6.11 -13.43
CA PRO A 27 -7.43 -5.16 -14.54
C PRO A 27 -7.48 -3.71 -14.06
N VAL A 28 -6.47 -2.93 -14.43
CA VAL A 28 -6.36 -1.50 -14.17
C VAL A 28 -6.50 -0.74 -15.48
N THR A 29 -7.41 0.23 -15.52
CA THR A 29 -7.54 1.15 -16.66
C THR A 29 -7.08 2.54 -16.26
N VAL A 30 -6.00 3.00 -16.87
CA VAL A 30 -5.44 4.34 -16.65
C VAL A 30 -5.80 5.24 -17.82
N ARG A 31 -6.32 6.43 -17.51
CA ARG A 31 -6.65 7.46 -18.50
C ARG A 31 -5.76 8.66 -18.29
N ILE A 32 -4.82 8.87 -19.21
CA ILE A 32 -3.85 9.97 -19.16
C ILE A 32 -4.35 11.09 -20.05
N LYS A 33 -4.58 12.27 -19.47
CA LYS A 33 -4.93 13.49 -20.20
C LYS A 33 -3.73 14.42 -20.23
N ALA A 34 -3.23 14.71 -21.42
CA ALA A 34 -2.11 15.63 -21.64
C ALA A 34 -2.63 16.91 -22.29
N LYS A 35 -2.20 18.08 -21.80
CA LYS A 35 -2.54 19.39 -22.36
C LYS A 35 -1.28 20.22 -22.60
N TRP A 36 -1.22 20.92 -23.72
CA TRP A 36 -0.15 21.85 -24.08
C TRP A 36 -0.74 23.11 -24.72
N GLU A 37 0.08 24.14 -24.93
CA GLU A 37 -0.38 25.48 -25.33
C GLU A 37 -1.37 25.49 -26.51
N GLU A 38 -1.18 24.60 -27.50
CA GLU A 38 -2.02 24.52 -28.69
C GLU A 38 -2.75 23.17 -28.87
N GLY A 39 -2.89 22.35 -27.83
CA GLY A 39 -3.54 21.05 -28.00
C GLY A 39 -3.77 20.23 -26.74
N GLN A 40 -4.49 19.12 -26.92
CA GLN A 40 -4.72 18.12 -25.90
C GLN A 40 -4.74 16.72 -26.52
N ALA A 41 -4.34 15.72 -25.74
CA ALA A 41 -4.47 14.31 -26.08
C ALA A 41 -4.98 13.51 -24.88
N GLU A 42 -5.69 12.43 -25.16
CA GLU A 42 -6.13 11.46 -24.16
C GLU A 42 -5.61 10.07 -24.57
N TYR A 43 -4.92 9.42 -23.65
CA TYR A 43 -4.45 8.04 -23.80
C TYR A 43 -5.21 7.17 -22.81
N THR A 44 -5.61 5.98 -23.26
CA THR A 44 -6.17 4.95 -22.38
C THR A 44 -5.24 3.75 -22.42
N LEU A 45 -4.75 3.35 -21.25
CA LEU A 45 -3.93 2.16 -21.05
C LEU A 45 -4.76 1.17 -20.24
N SER A 46 -4.83 -0.07 -20.71
CA SER A 46 -5.38 -1.19 -19.96
C SER A 46 -4.22 -2.08 -19.58
N LEU A 47 -3.99 -2.21 -18.27
CA LEU A 47 -2.93 -3.01 -17.68
C LEU A 47 -3.60 -4.13 -16.89
N ASN A 48 -2.97 -5.30 -16.84
CA ASN A 48 -3.36 -6.35 -15.92
C ASN A 48 -2.22 -6.51 -14.92
N VAL A 49 -2.47 -6.14 -13.67
CA VAL A 49 -1.51 -6.34 -12.58
C VAL A 49 -1.58 -7.81 -12.22
N GLU A 50 -0.48 -8.54 -12.42
CA GLU A 50 -0.39 -9.94 -12.04
C GLU A 50 -0.34 -10.05 -10.51
N GLU A 51 -0.95 -11.11 -9.99
CA GLU A 51 -0.81 -11.47 -8.58
C GLU A 51 0.50 -12.22 -8.41
N GLU A 52 1.50 -11.58 -7.80
CA GLU A 52 2.81 -12.18 -7.53
C GLU A 52 2.87 -12.83 -6.14
N THR A 53 2.01 -12.40 -5.21
CA THR A 53 1.92 -12.96 -3.87
C THR A 53 0.52 -12.79 -3.26
N GLU A 54 0.14 -13.73 -2.39
CA GLU A 54 -1.19 -13.77 -1.77
C GLU A 54 -1.48 -12.54 -0.89
N TYR A 55 -0.43 -11.90 -0.35
CA TYR A 55 -0.57 -10.70 0.50
C TYR A 55 -0.49 -9.38 -0.27
N GLN A 56 -0.44 -9.42 -1.61
CA GLN A 56 -0.25 -8.22 -2.43
C GLN A 56 -1.33 -7.15 -2.19
N GLU A 57 -2.56 -7.57 -1.86
CA GLU A 57 -3.65 -6.68 -1.47
C GLU A 57 -3.40 -5.89 -0.17
N LEU A 58 -2.42 -6.31 0.63
CA LEU A 58 -2.02 -5.69 1.88
C LEU A 58 -0.88 -4.68 1.71
N LEU A 59 -0.22 -4.63 0.54
CA LEU A 59 0.82 -3.64 0.27
C LEU A 59 0.23 -2.22 0.26
N ALA A 60 1.07 -1.22 0.54
CA ALA A 60 0.63 0.16 0.41
C ALA A 60 0.33 0.52 -1.05
N ASP A 61 -0.55 1.49 -1.28
CA ASP A 61 -0.96 1.90 -2.63
C ASP A 61 0.06 2.82 -3.31
N GLU A 62 0.84 3.58 -2.51
CA GLU A 62 1.80 4.55 -2.99
C GLU A 62 3.16 4.42 -2.29
N ASP A 63 4.23 4.83 -2.99
CA ASP A 63 5.57 4.88 -2.41
C ASP A 63 5.62 5.90 -1.26
N GLY A 64 6.30 5.54 -0.18
CA GLY A 64 6.30 6.29 1.08
C GLY A 64 5.10 6.02 2.00
N GLU A 65 4.04 5.35 1.52
CA GLU A 65 2.95 4.91 2.39
C GLU A 65 3.25 3.54 3.03
N TYR A 66 2.61 3.30 4.19
CA TYR A 66 2.71 2.06 4.92
C TYR A 66 1.34 1.56 5.37
N THR A 67 1.17 0.25 5.36
CA THR A 67 0.00 -0.44 5.90
C THR A 67 0.43 -1.44 6.96
N VAL A 68 -0.50 -1.85 7.83
CA VAL A 68 -0.21 -2.82 8.88
C VAL A 68 -1.25 -3.94 8.84
N LEU A 69 -0.79 -5.19 8.86
CA LEU A 69 -1.61 -6.35 9.22
C LEU A 69 -1.40 -6.66 10.70
N ALA A 70 -2.45 -6.45 11.50
CA ALA A 70 -2.52 -6.87 12.89
C ALA A 70 -3.23 -8.22 12.99
N ILE A 71 -2.51 -9.20 13.52
CA ILE A 71 -2.90 -10.61 13.60
C ILE A 71 -3.21 -10.96 15.05
N ARG A 72 -4.40 -11.54 15.26
CA ARG A 72 -4.93 -11.86 16.59
C ARG A 72 -5.24 -13.32 16.80
N GLU A 73 -5.27 -13.72 18.07
CA GLU A 73 -5.85 -15.00 18.45
C GLU A 73 -7.35 -15.06 18.11
N ASN A 74 -7.85 -16.24 17.80
CA ASN A 74 -9.21 -16.45 17.28
C ASN A 74 -10.31 -16.08 18.29
N ASP A 75 -9.99 -16.06 19.58
CA ASP A 75 -10.92 -15.85 20.70
C ASP A 75 -10.91 -14.41 21.25
N GLN A 76 -10.05 -13.53 20.73
CA GLN A 76 -9.91 -12.17 21.24
C GLN A 76 -10.79 -11.15 20.51
N ALA A 77 -11.73 -10.56 21.25
CA ALA A 77 -12.61 -9.50 20.76
C ALA A 77 -11.87 -8.16 20.59
N ASP A 78 -10.93 -7.87 21.50
CA ASP A 78 -10.20 -6.61 21.53
C ASP A 78 -8.72 -6.90 21.81
N LEU A 79 -7.92 -6.83 20.75
CA LEU A 79 -6.51 -6.53 20.90
C LEU A 79 -6.46 -5.03 20.75
N GLY A 80 -6.12 -4.31 21.81
CA GLY A 80 -5.68 -2.93 21.69
C GLY A 80 -4.47 -2.88 20.75
N VAL A 81 -4.71 -2.86 19.45
CA VAL A 81 -3.79 -2.29 18.48
C VAL A 81 -3.98 -0.81 18.74
N PRO A 82 -3.04 -0.21 19.47
CA PRO A 82 -3.33 1.06 20.09
C PRO A 82 -3.60 2.07 18.98
N GLU A 83 -4.46 3.04 19.30
CA GLU A 83 -4.63 4.28 18.55
C GLU A 83 -3.27 4.74 17.96
N ASP A 84 -2.20 4.56 18.73
CA ASP A 84 -0.78 4.67 18.37
C ASP A 84 -0.34 4.17 16.99
N VAL A 85 -0.82 3.03 16.46
CA VAL A 85 -0.38 2.54 15.12
C VAL A 85 -1.04 3.35 14.00
N TYR A 86 -2.32 3.69 14.18
CA TYR A 86 -3.02 4.61 13.29
C TYR A 86 -2.41 6.02 13.41
N GLU A 87 -2.18 6.48 14.63
CA GLU A 87 -1.56 7.78 14.92
C GLU A 87 -0.10 7.87 14.48
N ALA A 88 0.61 6.74 14.35
CA ALA A 88 2.00 6.67 13.91
C ALA A 88 2.18 6.83 12.39
N GLY A 89 1.10 7.02 11.62
CA GLY A 89 1.19 7.30 10.18
C GLY A 89 0.91 6.10 9.27
N ALA A 90 0.35 5.00 9.79
CA ALA A 90 -0.15 3.94 8.92
C ALA A 90 -1.33 4.45 8.07
N LYS A 91 -1.24 4.27 6.76
CA LYS A 91 -2.32 4.58 5.81
C LYS A 91 -3.56 3.73 6.09
N SER A 92 -3.36 2.46 6.43
CA SER A 92 -4.42 1.51 6.72
C SER A 92 -3.93 0.42 7.66
N VAL A 93 -4.81 -0.05 8.54
CA VAL A 93 -4.55 -1.19 9.43
C VAL A 93 -5.62 -2.27 9.20
N TYR A 94 -5.17 -3.43 8.76
CA TYR A 94 -5.97 -4.62 8.55
C TYR A 94 -5.96 -5.49 9.80
N PHE A 95 -7.14 -5.93 10.23
CA PHE A 95 -7.29 -6.84 11.36
C PHE A 95 -7.73 -8.22 10.87
N ARG A 96 -6.97 -9.25 11.22
CA ARG A 96 -7.29 -10.66 10.89
C ARG A 96 -6.93 -11.57 12.06
N ASN A 97 -7.67 -12.66 12.21
CA ASN A 97 -7.28 -13.71 13.17
C ASN A 97 -6.23 -14.65 12.55
N LEU A 98 -5.51 -15.38 13.41
CA LEU A 98 -4.41 -16.24 13.03
C LEU A 98 -4.83 -17.28 11.98
N ASP A 99 -5.97 -17.94 12.18
CA ASP A 99 -6.49 -18.95 11.24
C ASP A 99 -6.75 -18.36 9.85
N THR A 100 -7.28 -17.14 9.77
CA THR A 100 -7.54 -16.48 8.49
C THR A 100 -6.24 -16.14 7.78
N VAL A 101 -5.24 -15.63 8.50
CA VAL A 101 -3.94 -15.29 7.91
C VAL A 101 -3.22 -16.54 7.43
N GLN A 102 -3.18 -17.59 8.24
CA GLN A 102 -2.55 -18.86 7.87
C GLN A 102 -3.21 -19.54 6.67
N ARG A 103 -4.49 -19.25 6.40
CA ARG A 103 -5.21 -19.80 5.25
C ARG A 103 -5.11 -18.93 3.99
N LEU A 104 -5.16 -17.61 4.14
CA LEU A 104 -5.23 -16.68 3.01
C LEU A 104 -3.88 -16.12 2.58
N PHE A 105 -2.92 -16.07 3.49
CA PHE A 105 -1.61 -15.45 3.27
C PHE A 105 -0.51 -16.41 3.72
N THR A 106 -0.47 -17.59 3.10
CA THR A 106 0.43 -18.68 3.45
C THR A 106 1.90 -18.27 3.33
N ASP A 107 2.22 -17.44 2.34
CA ASP A 107 3.55 -16.84 2.11
C ASP A 107 4.07 -15.98 3.26
N LEU A 108 3.21 -15.52 4.17
CA LEU A 108 3.62 -14.74 5.34
C LEU A 108 4.18 -15.60 6.46
N GLU A 109 3.99 -16.93 6.41
CA GLU A 109 4.53 -17.93 7.35
C GLU A 109 4.24 -17.63 8.84
N VAL A 110 3.12 -16.97 9.15
CA VAL A 110 2.80 -16.55 10.53
C VAL A 110 2.39 -17.75 11.38
N GLN A 111 3.12 -17.99 12.48
CA GLN A 111 2.90 -19.17 13.36
C GLN A 111 2.23 -18.85 14.71
N GLN A 112 2.07 -17.57 15.05
CA GLN A 112 1.59 -17.17 16.37
C GLN A 112 0.85 -15.84 16.31
N ALA A 113 0.05 -15.57 17.34
CA ALA A 113 -0.51 -14.26 17.63
C ALA A 113 -0.19 -13.84 19.09
N PRO A 114 -0.22 -12.54 19.42
CA PRO A 114 -0.35 -11.41 18.51
C PRO A 114 0.87 -11.27 17.59
N TYR A 115 0.64 -10.78 16.37
CA TYR A 115 1.69 -10.55 15.39
C TYR A 115 1.33 -9.36 14.51
N PHE A 116 2.32 -8.58 14.11
CA PHE A 116 2.18 -7.37 13.33
C PHE A 116 3.13 -7.44 12.16
N ILE A 117 2.63 -7.11 10.98
CA ILE A 117 3.43 -7.00 9.76
C ILE A 117 3.19 -5.60 9.20
N VAL A 118 4.27 -4.84 9.03
CA VAL A 118 4.24 -3.55 8.33
C VAL A 118 4.64 -3.80 6.89
N PHE A 119 3.86 -3.29 5.95
CA PHE A 119 4.13 -3.36 4.52
C PHE A 119 4.43 -1.97 3.99
N SER A 120 5.43 -1.88 3.12
CA SER A 120 5.60 -0.74 2.22
C SER A 120 4.82 -0.97 0.93
N PHE A 121 5.00 -0.07 -0.04
CA PHE A 121 4.55 -0.28 -1.41
C PHE A 121 5.09 -1.57 -2.05
N GLU A 122 6.29 -2.04 -1.71
CA GLU A 122 6.89 -3.18 -2.43
C GLU A 122 6.74 -4.52 -1.70
N LYS A 123 6.80 -4.51 -0.35
CA LYS A 123 7.00 -5.74 0.42
C LYS A 123 6.75 -5.57 1.93
N PRO A 124 6.72 -6.67 2.69
CA PRO A 124 6.82 -6.61 4.15
C PRO A 124 8.18 -6.02 4.57
N VAL A 125 8.16 -5.01 5.44
CA VAL A 125 9.35 -4.30 5.92
C VAL A 125 9.61 -4.51 7.41
N LEU A 126 8.60 -4.88 8.17
CA LEU A 126 8.74 -5.24 9.58
C LEU A 126 7.81 -6.41 9.93
N ARG A 127 8.31 -7.33 10.75
CA ARG A 127 7.52 -8.40 11.37
C ARG A 127 7.83 -8.44 12.87
N THR A 128 6.81 -8.35 13.72
CA THR A 128 7.01 -8.21 15.17
C THR A 128 5.82 -8.71 15.96
N THR A 129 6.04 -9.21 17.16
CA THR A 129 4.98 -9.51 18.14
C THR A 129 4.68 -8.32 19.06
N ASP A 130 5.49 -7.26 18.95
CA ASP A 130 5.44 -6.06 19.79
C ASP A 130 4.82 -4.89 19.00
N PRO A 131 3.62 -4.40 19.38
CA PRO A 131 2.96 -3.29 18.70
C PRO A 131 3.74 -1.98 18.82
N GLY A 132 4.51 -1.77 19.90
CA GLY A 132 5.34 -0.58 20.07
C GLY A 132 6.42 -0.49 18.99
N LYS A 133 7.03 -1.61 18.62
CA LYS A 133 8.00 -1.66 17.51
C LYS A 133 7.37 -1.33 16.16
N ALA A 134 6.12 -1.73 15.93
CA ALA A 134 5.41 -1.38 14.71
C ALA A 134 5.13 0.14 14.66
N ALA A 135 4.65 0.71 15.75
CA ALA A 135 4.41 2.15 15.86
C ALA A 135 5.71 2.97 15.71
N ASP A 136 6.80 2.55 16.37
CA ASP A 136 8.09 3.24 16.28
C ASP A 136 8.69 3.18 14.88
N TYR A 137 8.51 2.05 14.18
CA TYR A 137 8.91 1.95 12.77
C TYR A 137 8.18 2.98 11.92
N LEU A 138 6.86 3.05 12.04
CA LEU A 138 6.02 4.00 11.30
C LEU A 138 6.41 5.45 11.61
N ARG A 139 6.55 5.85 12.88
CA ARG A 139 6.98 7.22 13.27
C ARG A 139 8.34 7.64 12.71
N THR A 140 9.20 6.68 12.38
CA THR A 140 10.56 6.94 11.87
C THR A 140 10.61 6.97 10.34
N HIS A 141 9.68 6.32 9.65
CA HIS A 141 9.76 6.07 8.21
C HIS A 141 8.54 6.55 7.41
N ALA A 142 7.41 6.80 8.05
CA ALA A 142 6.25 7.45 7.46
C ALA A 142 6.43 8.97 7.62
N ASP A 143 6.39 9.69 6.50
CA ASP A 143 6.55 11.15 6.42
C ASP A 143 5.25 11.92 6.73
#